data_AF-A0A2M7GEA7-F1
#
_entry.id   AF-A0A2M7GEA7-F1
#
_cell.length_a   1.000
_cell.length_b   1.000
_cell.length_c   1.000
_cell.angle_alpha   90.00
_cell.angle_beta   90.00
_cell.angle_gamma   90.00
#
_symmetry.space_group_name_H-M   'P 1'
#
loop_
_entity.id
_entity.type
_entity.pdbx_description
1 polymer ?
#
loop_
_entity_poly.entity_id
_entity_poly.type
_entity_poly.pdbx_seq_one_letter_code
_entity_poly.pdbx_strand_id
1 'polypeptide(L)'
;SKLFLEIANDMAGDYAEQMKGLSMEERLELAKTLLAEEGFTVEWEKAGAQYKIHEITCPYLQIGQNHPEVCTLDQTLISRMLAVPAEKVQCILSGDAHCTYVVHEQATRDE
;
A
#
# COMPACT_ATOMS: atom_id res chain seq x y z
N SER A 1 7.50 -9.47 -11.94
CA SER A 1 6.90 -10.08 -13.15
C SER A 1 5.82 -9.14 -13.69
N LYS A 2 5.67 -8.99 -15.02
CA LYS A 2 4.73 -8.02 -15.63
C LYS A 2 3.26 -8.27 -15.24
N LEU A 3 2.90 -9.54 -15.05
CA LEU A 3 1.55 -9.97 -14.70
C LEU A 3 1.05 -9.39 -13.37
N PHE A 4 1.85 -9.47 -12.29
CA PHE A 4 1.44 -8.94 -10.98
C PHE A 4 1.26 -7.43 -11.01
N LEU A 5 2.10 -6.72 -11.76
CA LEU A 5 1.94 -5.28 -11.96
C LEU A 5 0.63 -4.97 -12.70
N GLU A 6 0.26 -5.72 -13.74
CA GLU A 6 -1.01 -5.54 -14.45
C GLU A 6 -2.22 -5.75 -13.51
N ILE A 7 -2.22 -6.80 -12.69
CA ILE A 7 -3.28 -7.07 -11.71
C ILE A 7 -3.39 -5.92 -10.68
N ALA A 8 -2.27 -5.47 -10.11
CA ALA A 8 -2.27 -4.33 -9.19
C ALA A 8 -2.81 -3.06 -9.85
N ASN A 9 -2.53 -2.86 -11.14
CA ASN A 9 -2.95 -1.67 -11.86
C ASN A 9 -4.47 -1.63 -12.06
N ASP A 10 -5.06 -2.79 -12.39
CA ASP A 10 -6.50 -2.91 -12.61
C ASP A 10 -7.25 -2.66 -11.29
N MET A 11 -6.85 -3.34 -10.21
CA MET A 11 -7.45 -3.13 -8.87
C MET A 11 -7.31 -1.68 -8.41
N ALA A 12 -6.12 -1.10 -8.55
CA ALA A 12 -5.88 0.27 -8.15
C ALA A 12 -6.68 1.29 -8.97
N GLY A 13 -7.04 0.99 -10.22
CA GLY A 13 -7.87 1.86 -11.05
C GLY A 13 -9.27 2.05 -10.47
N ASP A 14 -9.91 0.95 -10.09
CA ASP A 14 -11.25 0.97 -9.49
C ASP A 14 -11.27 1.67 -8.13
N TYR A 15 -10.19 1.53 -7.34
CA TYR A 15 -10.05 2.19 -6.05
C TYR A 15 -9.68 3.68 -6.17
N ALA A 16 -8.84 4.04 -7.14
CA ALA A 16 -8.40 5.42 -7.34
C ALA A 16 -9.57 6.36 -7.68
N GLU A 17 -10.57 5.88 -8.41
CA GLU A 17 -11.80 6.65 -8.68
C GLU A 17 -12.60 6.94 -7.40
N GLN A 18 -12.70 5.95 -6.50
CA GLN A 18 -13.39 6.10 -5.21
C GLN A 18 -12.66 7.04 -4.25
N MET A 19 -11.37 7.27 -4.49
CA MET A 19 -10.51 8.09 -3.64
C MET A 19 -10.43 9.57 -4.08
N LYS A 20 -11.08 9.95 -5.18
CA LYS A 20 -11.08 11.34 -5.66
C LYS A 20 -11.75 12.28 -4.65
N GLY A 21 -11.07 13.39 -4.35
CA GLY A 21 -11.56 14.41 -3.43
C GLY A 21 -11.41 14.09 -1.95
N LEU A 22 -10.87 12.91 -1.60
CA LEU A 22 -10.53 12.54 -0.24
C LEU A 22 -9.19 13.15 0.18
N SER A 23 -9.07 13.55 1.45
CA SER A 23 -7.81 13.87 2.11
C SER A 23 -6.90 12.64 2.22
N MET A 24 -5.61 12.84 2.51
CA MET A 24 -4.67 11.72 2.65
C MET A 24 -5.11 10.71 3.73
N GLU A 25 -5.58 11.20 4.87
CA GLU A 25 -6.06 10.36 5.98
C GLU A 25 -7.33 9.58 5.60
N GLU A 26 -8.27 10.20 4.88
CA GLU A 26 -9.45 9.50 4.36
C GLU A 26 -9.09 8.44 3.31
N ARG A 27 -8.08 8.70 2.47
CA ARG A 27 -7.55 7.71 1.52
C ARG A 27 -6.89 6.54 2.23
N LEU A 28 -6.17 6.79 3.33
CA LEU A 28 -5.56 5.75 4.16
C LEU A 28 -6.62 4.86 4.84
N GLU A 29 -7.68 5.46 5.38
CA GLU A 29 -8.82 4.72 5.96
C GLU A 29 -9.56 3.87 4.91
N LEU A 30 -9.84 4.45 3.74
CA LEU A 30 -10.46 3.70 2.65
C LEU A 30 -9.52 2.60 2.14
N ALA A 31 -8.21 2.86 2.02
CA ALA A 31 -7.24 1.85 1.61
C ALA A 31 -7.18 0.69 2.60
N LYS A 32 -7.17 0.96 3.91
CA LYS A 32 -7.26 -0.06 4.95
C LYS A 32 -8.50 -0.94 4.77
N THR A 33 -9.65 -0.33 4.49
CA THR A 33 -10.91 -1.05 4.30
C THR A 33 -10.87 -1.95 3.06
N LEU A 34 -10.44 -1.41 1.92
CA LEU A 34 -10.38 -2.16 0.66
C LEU A 34 -9.33 -3.28 0.71
N LEU A 35 -8.17 -3.04 1.29
CA LEU A 35 -7.14 -4.07 1.47
C LEU A 35 -7.61 -5.18 2.43
N ALA A 36 -8.46 -4.86 3.41
CA ALA A 36 -9.07 -5.88 4.27
C ALA A 36 -10.01 -6.81 3.48
N GLU A 37 -10.74 -6.30 2.48
CA GLU A 37 -11.57 -7.14 1.59
C GLU A 37 -10.73 -8.11 0.76
N GLU A 38 -9.51 -7.70 0.40
CA GLU A 38 -8.53 -8.52 -0.32
C GLU A 38 -7.73 -9.48 0.61
N GLY A 39 -8.03 -9.47 1.91
CA GLY A 39 -7.46 -10.40 2.91
C GLY A 39 -6.17 -9.90 3.59
N PHE A 40 -5.83 -8.63 3.43
CA PHE A 40 -4.74 -8.00 4.18
C PHE A 40 -5.22 -7.53 5.55
N THR A 41 -4.30 -7.39 6.51
CA THR A 41 -4.56 -6.62 7.73
C THR A 41 -3.61 -5.45 7.76
N VAL A 42 -4.14 -4.24 7.62
CA VAL A 42 -3.36 -3.01 7.49
C VAL A 42 -3.72 -2.04 8.61
N GLU A 43 -2.70 -1.45 9.22
CA GLU A 43 -2.83 -0.33 10.15
C GLU A 43 -1.97 0.83 9.66
N TRP A 44 -2.30 2.06 10.04
CA TRP A 44 -1.46 3.21 9.70
C TRP A 44 -1.33 4.18 10.86
N GLU A 45 -0.21 4.90 10.90
CA GLU A 45 0.04 5.97 11.86
C GLU A 45 0.59 7.22 11.17
N LYS A 46 0.26 8.39 11.72
CA LYS A 46 0.89 9.66 11.33
C LYS A 46 2.13 9.89 12.18
N ALA A 47 3.28 10.05 11.53
CA ALA A 47 4.57 10.31 12.14
C ALA A 47 5.13 11.65 11.64
N GLY A 48 4.59 12.75 12.18
CA GLY A 48 4.95 14.11 11.74
C GLY A 48 4.43 14.41 10.34
N ALA A 49 5.33 14.62 9.38
CA ALA A 49 5.01 14.90 7.96
C ALA A 49 4.94 13.63 7.09
N GLN A 50 4.97 12.45 7.72
CA GLN A 50 4.94 11.16 7.06
C GLN A 50 3.80 10.32 7.61
N TYR A 51 3.33 9.38 6.81
CA TYR A 51 2.44 8.32 7.24
C TYR A 51 3.18 6.99 7.09
N LYS A 52 3.05 6.13 8.11
CA LYS A 52 3.53 4.76 8.05
C LYS A 52 2.34 3.83 7.91
N ILE A 53 2.42 2.91 6.96
CA ILE A 53 1.43 1.87 6.72
C ILE A 53 2.06 0.54 7.10
N HIS A 54 1.48 -0.14 8.07
CA HIS A 54 1.90 -1.43 8.58
C HIS A 54 0.99 -2.52 8.01
N GLU A 55 1.55 -3.36 7.16
CA GLU A 55 0.88 -4.53 6.64
C GLU A 55 1.14 -5.70 7.60
N ILE A 56 0.28 -5.82 8.62
CA ILE A 56 0.37 -6.79 9.71
C ILE A 56 0.27 -8.23 9.16
N THR A 57 -0.59 -8.45 8.18
CA THR A 57 -0.70 -9.72 7.47
C THR A 57 -0.87 -9.51 5.97
N CYS A 58 -0.23 -10.39 5.20
CA CYS A 58 -0.27 -10.43 3.73
C CYS A 58 -0.83 -11.79 3.29
N PRO A 59 -1.89 -11.85 2.45
CA PRO A 59 -2.44 -13.11 1.95
C PRO A 59 -1.42 -13.88 1.08
N TYR A 60 -0.41 -13.19 0.56
CA TYR A 60 0.59 -13.75 -0.34
C TYR A 60 1.89 -14.17 0.37
N LEU A 61 1.99 -14.07 1.70
CA LEU A 61 3.22 -14.33 2.45
C LEU A 61 3.88 -15.68 2.08
N GLN A 62 3.10 -16.75 2.00
CA GLN A 62 3.60 -18.08 1.66
C GLN A 62 4.17 -18.16 0.23
N ILE A 63 3.56 -17.43 -0.70
CA ILE A 63 4.02 -17.35 -2.09
C ILE A 63 5.29 -16.48 -2.15
N GLY A 64 5.30 -15.36 -1.43
CA GLY A 64 6.40 -14.40 -1.37
C GLY A 64 7.74 -15.00 -0.95
N GLN A 65 7.74 -16.06 -0.12
CA GLN A 65 8.95 -16.77 0.29
C GLN A 65 9.72 -17.38 -0.89
N ASN A 66 8.99 -17.87 -1.90
CA ASN A 66 9.59 -18.46 -3.11
C ASN A 66 9.57 -17.49 -4.30
N HIS A 67 8.67 -16.51 -4.28
CA HIS A 67 8.41 -15.55 -5.34
C HIS A 67 8.33 -14.11 -4.78
N PRO A 68 9.47 -13.52 -4.38
CA PRO A 68 9.50 -12.19 -3.78
C PRO A 68 8.98 -11.08 -4.70
N GLU A 69 8.91 -11.34 -6.01
CA GLU A 69 8.28 -10.45 -6.98
C GLU A 69 6.79 -10.19 -6.69
N VAL A 70 6.10 -11.09 -5.98
CA VAL A 70 4.69 -10.88 -5.60
C VAL A 70 4.55 -9.74 -4.61
N CYS A 71 5.51 -9.54 -3.71
CA CYS A 71 5.48 -8.42 -2.75
C CYS A 71 5.64 -7.03 -3.40
N THR A 72 5.94 -6.97 -4.70
CA THR A 72 5.90 -5.69 -5.45
C THR A 72 4.46 -5.25 -5.76
N LEU A 73 3.50 -6.17 -5.67
CA LEU A 73 2.07 -5.91 -5.80
C LEU A 73 1.62 -4.90 -4.75
N ASP A 74 1.89 -5.18 -3.48
CA ASP A 74 1.39 -4.41 -2.33
C ASP A 74 1.93 -2.97 -2.37
N GLN A 75 3.22 -2.81 -2.67
CA GLN A 75 3.83 -1.49 -2.84
C GLN A 75 3.18 -0.70 -3.98
N THR A 76 2.91 -1.36 -5.10
CA THR A 76 2.29 -0.73 -6.28
C THR A 76 0.86 -0.33 -5.98
N LEU A 77 0.11 -1.22 -5.33
CA LEU A 77 -1.29 -1.02 -4.95
C LEU A 77 -1.42 0.15 -3.98
N ILE A 78 -0.67 0.14 -2.88
CA ILE A 78 -0.65 1.23 -1.88
C ILE A 78 -0.26 2.56 -2.54
N SER A 79 0.81 2.58 -3.35
CA SER A 79 1.27 3.81 -4.00
C SER A 79 0.20 4.42 -4.93
N ARG A 80 -0.52 3.56 -5.67
CA ARG A 80 -1.56 4.01 -6.60
C ARG A 80 -2.82 4.48 -5.88
N MET A 81 -3.29 3.73 -4.88
CA MET A 81 -4.43 4.10 -4.06
C MET A 81 -4.21 5.47 -3.41
N LEU A 82 -3.02 5.70 -2.83
CA LEU A 82 -2.69 6.96 -2.19
C LEU A 82 -2.22 8.07 -3.16
N ALA A 83 -2.03 7.73 -4.45
CA ALA A 83 -1.44 8.57 -5.50
C ALA A 83 -0.13 9.26 -5.07
N VAL A 84 0.67 8.60 -4.23
CA VAL A 84 1.99 9.04 -3.81
C VAL A 84 2.93 7.84 -3.76
N PRO A 85 4.24 8.02 -4.02
CA PRO A 85 5.19 6.91 -3.91
C PRO A 85 5.25 6.37 -2.48
N ALA A 86 5.04 5.06 -2.32
CA ALA A 86 5.25 4.36 -1.07
C ALA A 86 6.63 3.68 -1.06
N GLU A 87 7.44 3.98 -0.04
CA GLU A 87 8.75 3.37 0.17
C GLU A 87 8.63 2.25 1.20
N LYS A 88 9.05 1.03 0.83
CA LYS A 88 9.10 -0.09 1.77
C LYS A 88 10.34 0.02 2.65
N VAL A 89 10.15 0.22 3.96
CA VAL A 89 11.23 0.39 4.95
C VAL A 89 11.44 -0.84 5.84
N GLN A 90 10.43 -1.71 5.95
CA GLN A 90 10.51 -3.00 6.65
C GLN A 90 9.87 -4.10 5.81
N CYS A 91 10.35 -5.33 5.93
CA CYS A 91 9.81 -6.47 5.20
C CYS A 91 9.91 -7.76 5.99
N ILE A 92 8.77 -8.45 6.13
CA ILE A 92 8.71 -9.74 6.81
C ILE A 92 9.62 -10.81 6.17
N LEU A 93 9.81 -10.74 4.84
CA LEU A 93 10.75 -11.62 4.13
C LEU A 93 12.22 -11.32 4.43
N SER A 94 12.51 -10.15 5.00
CA SER A 94 13.84 -9.74 5.49
C SER A 94 14.03 -10.04 6.98
N GLY A 95 13.04 -10.62 7.66
CA GLY A 95 13.09 -10.96 9.09
C GLY A 95 12.45 -9.94 10.03
N ASP A 96 11.80 -8.89 9.51
CA ASP A 96 11.00 -7.97 10.31
C ASP A 96 9.69 -8.62 10.79
N ALA A 97 9.01 -8.01 11.76
CA ALA A 97 7.72 -8.50 12.27
C ALA A 97 6.60 -8.38 11.22
N HIS A 98 6.64 -7.34 10.39
CA HIS A 98 5.66 -7.04 9.34
C HIS A 98 6.28 -6.13 8.27
N CYS A 99 5.62 -6.01 7.12
CA CYS A 99 6.02 -5.03 6.12
C CYS A 99 5.56 -3.64 6.54
N THR A 100 6.42 -2.63 6.37
CA THR A 100 6.07 -1.22 6.63
C THR A 100 6.42 -0.38 5.42
N TYR A 101 5.46 0.46 5.02
CA TYR A 101 5.61 1.43 3.96
C TYR A 101 5.55 2.84 4.53
N VAL A 102 6.37 3.74 4.00
CA VAL A 102 6.37 5.17 4.33
C VAL A 102 5.88 5.94 3.11
N VAL A 103 4.91 6.82 3.34
CA VAL A 103 4.50 7.82 2.36
C VAL A 103 4.66 9.20 2.97
N HIS A 104 5.04 10.15 2.12
CA HIS A 104 5.13 11.55 2.50
C HIS A 104 3.84 12.25 2.08
N GLU A 105 3.33 13.13 2.95
CA GLU A 105 2.30 14.07 2.53
C GLU A 105 2.92 14.95 1.44
N GLN A 106 2.57 14.72 0.18
CA GLN A 106 2.91 15.66 -0.87
C GLN A 106 2.16 16.93 -0.52
N ALA A 107 2.89 17.98 -0.13
CA ALA A 107 2.34 19.32 -0.09
C ALA A 107 1.72 19.56 -1.48
N THR A 108 0.39 19.65 -1.53
CA THR A 108 -0.33 20.01 -2.74
C THR A 108 0.30 21.27 -3.31
N ARG A 109 1.06 21.14 -4.40
CA ARG A 109 1.24 22.24 -5.33
C ARG A 109 -0.04 22.25 -6.13
N ASP A 110 -1.05 22.90 -5.56
CA ASP A 110 -2.17 23.41 -6.33
C ASP A 110 -1.57 24.34 -7.40
N GLU A 111 -1.64 23.93 -8.66
CA GLU A 111 -1.44 24.78 -9.84
C GLU A 111 -2.78 25.03 -10.53
#